data_AF-A0A2G9U762-F1
#
_entry.id   AF-A0A2G9U762-F1
#
_cell.length_a   1.000
_cell.length_b   1.000
_cell.length_c   1.000
_cell.angle_alpha   90.00
_cell.angle_beta   90.00
_cell.angle_gamma   90.00
#
_symmetry.space_group_name_H-M   'P 1'
#
loop_
_entity.id
_entity.type
_entity.pdbx_description
1 polymer ?
#
loop_
_entity_poly.entity_id
_entity_poly.type
_entity_poly.pdbx_seq_one_letter_code
_entity_poly.pdbx_strand_id
1 'polypeptide(L)'
;MSDVPCTVRLNVDDENVVDISQKPYVNKELLRKAFDLTTRKPNVAITTITDNCKQLMEMEPKNMWARYMYTLCLMETRPAECHLEILENLGKLATELDVKRKEIYKKLASRQILNRFLRDRVDGQPLLELLMDGKSSELAIRNAQLLSLDGVELLAGLVTQLDVSGNQLITLDEVLLPHLEYLTANENPIMRISTSPTFCNLKFLSLGACQLDQVECVLPALKGMCSLERFLYCETPLVEKSKELQAELPSIRLIPYYV
;
A
#
# COMPACT_ATOMS: atom_id res chain seq x y z
N MET A 1 17.77 -15.68 24.12
CA MET A 1 16.35 -15.87 23.75
C MET A 1 15.69 -16.61 24.91
N SER A 2 14.46 -16.27 25.28
CA SER A 2 13.71 -16.94 26.35
C SER A 2 13.42 -18.39 25.94
N ASP A 3 13.67 -19.36 26.83
CA ASP A 3 13.32 -20.78 26.62
C ASP A 3 11.81 -21.05 26.79
N VAL A 4 11.03 -20.01 27.14
CA VAL A 4 9.57 -20.12 27.23
C VAL A 4 8.96 -19.95 25.83
N PRO A 5 8.28 -20.97 25.28
CA PRO A 5 7.65 -20.89 23.97
C PRO A 5 6.57 -19.82 23.97
N CYS A 6 6.62 -18.94 22.97
CA CYS A 6 5.59 -17.92 22.78
C CYS A 6 4.44 -18.57 22.02
N THR A 7 3.28 -18.71 22.64
CA THR A 7 2.16 -19.47 22.08
C THR A 7 0.93 -18.60 21.83
N VAL A 8 0.20 -18.88 20.76
CA VAL A 8 -1.05 -18.19 20.39
C VAL A 8 -2.14 -19.22 20.16
N ARG A 9 -3.35 -18.94 20.68
CA ARG A 9 -4.57 -19.65 20.32
C ARG A 9 -5.24 -18.93 19.16
N LEU A 10 -5.60 -19.68 18.12
CA LEU A 10 -6.22 -19.14 16.91
C LEU A 10 -7.66 -18.68 17.16
N ASN A 11 -8.34 -19.33 18.11
CA ASN A 11 -9.69 -18.99 18.52
C ASN A 11 -9.86 -19.27 20.01
N VAL A 12 -10.79 -18.57 20.67
CA VAL A 12 -11.02 -18.75 22.12
C VAL A 12 -11.53 -20.16 22.44
N ASP A 13 -12.27 -20.75 21.50
CA ASP A 13 -12.89 -22.07 21.62
C ASP A 13 -12.05 -23.20 20.99
N ASP A 14 -10.91 -22.87 20.38
CA ASP A 14 -10.03 -23.85 19.73
C ASP A 14 -8.87 -24.21 20.66
N GLU A 15 -8.69 -25.52 20.92
CA GLU A 15 -7.57 -26.03 21.72
C GLU A 15 -6.23 -26.01 20.94
N ASN A 16 -6.27 -25.73 19.63
CA ASN A 16 -5.07 -25.62 18.81
C ASN A 16 -4.22 -24.41 19.22
N VAL A 17 -3.13 -24.70 19.92
CA VAL A 17 -2.09 -23.74 20.31
C VAL A 17 -0.95 -23.81 19.29
N VAL A 18 -0.60 -22.66 18.71
CA VAL A 18 0.54 -22.53 17.80
C VAL A 18 1.71 -21.90 18.55
N ASP A 19 2.87 -22.56 18.55
CA ASP A 19 4.11 -21.97 19.04
C ASP A 19 4.71 -21.03 17.98
N ILE A 20 4.49 -19.74 18.21
CA ILE A 20 4.96 -18.67 17.33
C ILE A 20 6.42 -18.30 17.55
N SER A 21 7.09 -18.88 18.56
CA SER A 21 8.54 -18.71 18.74
C SER A 21 9.36 -19.45 17.67
N GLN A 22 8.80 -20.53 17.12
CA GLN A 22 9.45 -21.37 16.10
C GLN A 22 9.03 -20.98 14.68
N LYS A 23 7.79 -20.55 14.49
CA LYS A 23 7.25 -20.18 13.18
C LYS A 23 6.32 -18.96 13.29
N PRO A 24 6.56 -17.89 12.52
CA PRO A 24 5.65 -16.75 12.48
C PRO A 24 4.24 -17.19 12.12
N TYR A 25 3.25 -16.68 12.85
CA TYR A 25 1.85 -16.89 12.53
C TYR A 25 1.38 -15.89 11.47
N VAL A 26 0.70 -16.42 10.44
CA VAL A 26 0.07 -15.62 9.39
C VAL A 26 -1.36 -16.10 9.22
N ASN A 27 -2.34 -15.21 9.43
CA ASN A 27 -3.74 -15.51 9.19
C ASN A 27 -4.04 -15.46 7.68
N LYS A 28 -3.76 -16.57 6.98
CA LYS A 28 -3.88 -16.65 5.52
C LYS A 28 -5.31 -16.40 5.02
N GLU A 29 -6.31 -16.88 5.75
CA GLU A 29 -7.71 -16.72 5.34
C GLU A 29 -8.15 -15.27 5.39
N LEU A 30 -7.76 -14.54 6.46
CA LEU A 30 -8.02 -13.12 6.58
C LEU A 30 -7.39 -12.33 5.43
N LEU A 31 -6.11 -12.59 5.13
CA LEU A 31 -5.40 -11.90 4.05
C LEU A 31 -5.96 -12.24 2.67
N ARG A 32 -6.26 -13.51 2.39
CA ARG A 32 -6.91 -13.92 1.15
C ARG A 32 -8.24 -13.21 0.93
N LYS A 33 -9.01 -13.02 2.01
CA LYS A 33 -10.27 -12.25 1.95
C LYS A 33 -10.02 -10.76 1.75
N ALA A 34 -9.07 -10.17 2.47
CA ALA A 34 -8.79 -8.73 2.43
C ALA A 34 -8.21 -8.23 1.09
N PHE A 35 -7.58 -9.12 0.33
CA PHE A 35 -6.96 -8.85 -0.98
C PHE A 35 -7.68 -9.56 -2.15
N ASP A 36 -8.92 -10.02 -1.90
CA ASP A 36 -9.83 -10.62 -2.87
C ASP A 36 -9.29 -11.85 -3.64
N LEU A 37 -8.46 -12.68 -3.00
CA LEU A 37 -8.12 -14.02 -3.49
C LEU A 37 -9.27 -15.00 -3.27
N THR A 38 -10.10 -14.75 -2.25
CA THR A 38 -11.33 -15.50 -2.01
C THR A 38 -12.53 -14.58 -2.21
N THR A 39 -13.40 -14.91 -3.16
CA THR A 39 -14.64 -14.19 -3.40
C THR A 39 -15.82 -14.89 -2.75
N ARG A 40 -16.79 -14.10 -2.28
CA ARG A 40 -18.06 -14.61 -1.78
C ARG A 40 -19.07 -14.62 -2.91
N LYS A 41 -19.82 -15.72 -3.07
CA LYS A 41 -20.96 -15.73 -4.00
C LYS A 41 -21.99 -14.69 -3.55
N PRO A 42 -22.44 -13.81 -4.46
CA PRO A 42 -23.48 -12.84 -4.13
C PRO A 42 -24.76 -13.56 -3.69
N ASN A 43 -25.42 -13.03 -2.67
CA ASN A 43 -26.78 -13.46 -2.35
C ASN A 43 -27.79 -12.78 -3.30
N VAL A 44 -29.05 -13.21 -3.22
CA VAL A 44 -30.13 -12.66 -4.06
C VAL A 44 -30.25 -11.14 -3.89
N ALA A 45 -30.13 -10.65 -2.65
CA ALA A 45 -30.25 -9.21 -2.38
C ALA A 45 -29.16 -8.38 -3.07
N ILE A 46 -27.88 -8.77 -2.97
CA ILE A 46 -26.78 -8.05 -3.64
C ILE A 46 -26.93 -8.13 -5.16
N THR A 47 -27.38 -9.26 -5.69
CA THR A 47 -27.63 -9.42 -7.13
C THR A 47 -28.72 -8.45 -7.59
N THR A 48 -29.88 -8.44 -6.90
CA THR A 48 -30.98 -7.50 -7.19
C THR A 48 -30.54 -6.05 -7.08
N ILE A 49 -29.77 -5.68 -6.05
CA ILE A 49 -29.25 -4.31 -5.90
C ILE A 49 -28.32 -3.96 -7.06
N THR A 50 -27.43 -4.87 -7.45
CA THR A 50 -26.48 -4.65 -8.55
C THR A 50 -27.22 -4.38 -9.86
N ASP A 51 -28.22 -5.21 -10.20
CA ASP A 51 -29.01 -5.07 -11.42
C ASP A 51 -29.85 -3.79 -11.42
N ASN A 52 -30.48 -3.47 -10.30
CA ASN A 52 -31.28 -2.24 -10.15
C ASN A 52 -30.40 -1.00 -10.27
N CYS A 53 -29.22 -0.97 -9.64
CA CYS A 53 -28.30 0.14 -9.77
C CYS A 53 -27.81 0.31 -11.21
N LYS A 54 -27.55 -0.79 -11.91
CA LYS A 54 -27.16 -0.76 -13.33
C LYS A 54 -28.26 -0.14 -14.20
N GLN A 55 -29.51 -0.58 -14.06
CA GLN A 55 -30.64 0.00 -14.79
C GLN A 55 -30.82 1.49 -14.45
N LEU A 56 -30.71 1.86 -13.17
CA LEU A 56 -30.83 3.26 -12.74
C LEU A 56 -29.69 4.13 -13.31
N MET A 57 -28.48 3.60 -13.44
CA MET A 57 -27.38 4.30 -14.11
C MET A 57 -27.62 4.54 -15.59
N GLU A 58 -28.38 3.67 -16.27
CA GLU A 58 -28.78 3.84 -17.67
C GLU A 58 -29.89 4.89 -17.81
N MET A 59 -30.87 4.87 -16.91
CA MET A 59 -31.97 5.84 -16.87
C MET A 59 -31.53 7.23 -16.41
N GLU A 60 -30.62 7.29 -15.44
CA GLU A 60 -30.11 8.51 -14.83
C GLU A 60 -28.57 8.51 -14.82
N PRO A 61 -27.90 8.80 -15.96
CA PRO A 61 -26.43 8.70 -16.06
C PRO A 61 -25.64 9.56 -15.07
N LYS A 62 -26.26 10.64 -14.57
CA LYS A 62 -25.68 11.56 -13.58
C LYS A 62 -25.95 11.15 -12.13
N ASN A 63 -26.65 10.05 -11.88
CA ASN A 63 -26.94 9.57 -10.53
C ASN A 63 -25.69 8.94 -9.91
N MET A 64 -24.96 9.76 -9.16
CA MET A 64 -23.74 9.36 -8.44
C MET A 64 -23.97 8.20 -7.45
N TRP A 65 -25.14 8.13 -6.81
CA TRP A 65 -25.43 7.13 -5.79
C TRP A 65 -25.64 5.75 -6.41
N ALA A 66 -26.35 5.69 -7.55
CA ALA A 66 -26.51 4.47 -8.32
C ALA A 66 -25.15 3.92 -8.76
N ARG A 67 -24.28 4.78 -9.33
CA ARG A 67 -22.93 4.38 -9.75
C ARG A 67 -22.06 3.96 -8.58
N TYR A 68 -22.08 4.70 -7.48
CA TYR A 68 -21.30 4.35 -6.30
C TYR A 68 -21.74 3.02 -5.69
N MET A 69 -23.05 2.81 -5.52
CA MET A 69 -23.58 1.55 -4.97
C MET A 69 -23.30 0.35 -5.88
N TYR A 70 -23.47 0.53 -7.19
CA TYR A 70 -23.08 -0.48 -8.19
C TYR A 70 -21.60 -0.86 -8.05
N THR A 71 -20.73 0.15 -7.93
CA THR A 71 -19.28 -0.06 -7.75
C THR A 71 -18.97 -0.84 -6.47
N LEU A 72 -19.62 -0.51 -5.35
CA LEU A 72 -19.45 -1.23 -4.09
C LEU A 72 -19.90 -2.70 -4.20
N CYS A 73 -21.01 -2.96 -4.91
CA CYS A 73 -21.47 -4.33 -5.14
C CYS A 73 -20.46 -5.14 -5.97
N LEU A 74 -19.88 -4.54 -7.00
CA LEU A 74 -18.82 -5.17 -7.79
C LEU A 74 -17.57 -5.45 -6.94
N MET A 75 -17.15 -4.50 -6.10
CA MET A 75 -16.00 -4.65 -5.21
C MET A 75 -16.21 -5.77 -4.17
N GLU A 76 -17.43 -5.94 -3.65
CA GLU A 76 -17.72 -6.98 -2.65
C GLU A 76 -17.81 -8.39 -3.26
N THR A 77 -18.27 -8.50 -4.50
CA THR A 77 -18.67 -9.81 -5.07
C THR A 77 -17.71 -10.32 -6.13
N ARG A 78 -17.19 -9.43 -6.98
CA ARG A 78 -16.39 -9.77 -8.18
C ARG A 78 -15.25 -8.77 -8.43
N PRO A 79 -14.46 -8.37 -7.42
CA PRO A 79 -13.46 -7.30 -7.57
C PRO A 79 -12.36 -7.62 -8.59
N ALA A 80 -11.95 -8.88 -8.68
CA ALA A 80 -10.94 -9.32 -9.65
C ALA A 80 -11.48 -9.32 -11.09
N GLU A 81 -12.69 -9.84 -11.30
CA GLU A 81 -13.31 -9.95 -12.62
C GLU A 81 -13.73 -8.58 -13.18
N CYS A 82 -14.25 -7.71 -12.31
CA CYS A 82 -14.76 -6.38 -12.67
C CYS A 82 -13.74 -5.26 -12.42
N HIS A 83 -12.45 -5.59 -12.26
CA HIS A 83 -11.42 -4.62 -11.87
C HIS A 83 -11.42 -3.35 -12.73
N LEU A 84 -11.43 -3.49 -14.06
CA LEU A 84 -11.41 -2.34 -14.97
C LEU A 84 -12.70 -1.51 -14.88
N GLU A 85 -13.85 -2.16 -14.76
CA GLU A 85 -15.15 -1.50 -14.62
C GLU A 85 -15.26 -0.74 -13.29
N ILE A 86 -14.71 -1.31 -12.21
CA ILE A 86 -14.61 -0.64 -10.90
C ILE A 86 -13.73 0.62 -11.03
N LEU A 87 -12.56 0.52 -11.63
CA LEU A 87 -11.66 1.68 -11.81
C LEU A 87 -12.30 2.76 -12.68
N GLU A 88 -13.01 2.38 -13.75
CA GLU A 88 -13.73 3.34 -14.61
C GLU A 88 -14.83 4.07 -13.83
N ASN A 89 -15.62 3.34 -13.03
CA ASN A 89 -16.68 3.94 -12.22
C ASN A 89 -16.12 4.88 -11.15
N LEU A 90 -15.05 4.48 -10.46
CA LEU A 90 -14.37 5.33 -9.48
C LEU A 90 -13.76 6.58 -10.13
N GLY A 91 -13.21 6.43 -11.34
CA GLY A 91 -12.74 7.55 -12.16
C GLY A 91 -13.85 8.55 -12.44
N LYS A 92 -14.97 8.10 -13.02
CA LYS A 92 -16.16 8.95 -13.31
C LYS A 92 -16.71 9.63 -12.05
N LEU A 93 -16.75 8.91 -10.92
CA LEU A 93 -17.16 9.50 -9.64
C LEU A 93 -16.21 10.62 -9.21
N ALA A 94 -14.90 10.43 -9.35
CA ALA A 94 -13.89 11.39 -8.94
C ALA A 94 -13.81 12.64 -9.84
N THR A 95 -14.06 12.50 -11.15
CA THR A 95 -13.85 13.57 -12.13
C THR A 95 -15.12 14.30 -12.56
N GLU A 96 -16.27 13.62 -12.57
CA GLU A 96 -17.48 14.12 -13.22
C GLU A 96 -18.69 14.20 -12.28
N LEU A 97 -18.91 13.18 -11.45
CA LEU A 97 -20.19 13.01 -10.74
C LEU A 97 -20.18 13.48 -9.28
N ASP A 98 -19.12 13.22 -8.52
CA ASP A 98 -18.98 13.62 -7.11
C ASP A 98 -17.56 14.10 -6.80
N VAL A 99 -17.15 15.16 -7.51
CA VAL A 99 -15.81 15.76 -7.41
C VAL A 99 -15.48 16.21 -5.98
N LYS A 100 -16.49 16.52 -5.15
CA LYS A 100 -16.29 16.90 -3.74
C LYS A 100 -15.71 15.74 -2.91
N ARG A 101 -15.95 14.49 -3.30
CA ARG A 101 -15.44 13.29 -2.61
C ARG A 101 -14.36 12.55 -3.41
N LYS A 102 -13.76 13.20 -4.42
CA LYS A 102 -12.76 12.61 -5.32
C LYS A 102 -11.65 11.81 -4.63
N GLU A 103 -11.17 12.27 -3.47
CA GLU A 103 -10.08 11.61 -2.75
C GLU A 103 -10.50 10.25 -2.17
N ILE A 104 -11.77 10.07 -1.80
CA ILE A 104 -12.30 8.76 -1.37
C ILE A 104 -12.24 7.78 -2.54
N TYR A 105 -12.69 8.18 -3.73
CA TYR A 105 -12.72 7.30 -4.89
C TYR A 105 -11.31 6.96 -5.39
N LYS A 106 -10.38 7.91 -5.33
CA LYS A 106 -8.97 7.69 -5.66
C LYS A 106 -8.28 6.73 -4.69
N LYS A 107 -8.59 6.83 -3.38
CA LYS A 107 -8.14 5.85 -2.37
C LYS A 107 -8.70 4.46 -2.65
N LEU A 108 -9.99 4.34 -2.93
CA LEU A 108 -10.61 3.06 -3.33
C LEU A 108 -9.96 2.49 -4.60
N ALA A 109 -9.65 3.34 -5.59
CA ALA A 109 -8.99 2.91 -6.82
C ALA A 109 -7.57 2.42 -6.54
N SER A 110 -6.80 3.14 -5.71
CA SER A 110 -5.46 2.73 -5.29
C SER A 110 -5.49 1.38 -4.55
N ARG A 111 -6.48 1.18 -3.66
CA ARG A 111 -6.71 -0.10 -2.99
C ARG A 111 -7.00 -1.23 -3.97
N GLN A 112 -7.84 -0.98 -4.98
CA GLN A 112 -8.16 -1.98 -6.02
C GLN A 112 -6.94 -2.35 -6.87
N ILE A 113 -6.06 -1.40 -7.13
CA ILE A 113 -4.78 -1.62 -7.83
C ILE A 113 -3.84 -2.45 -6.96
N LEU A 114 -3.63 -2.06 -5.69
CA LEU A 114 -2.84 -2.84 -4.72
C LEU A 114 -3.31 -4.30 -4.64
N ASN A 115 -4.62 -4.51 -4.47
CA ASN A 115 -5.19 -5.85 -4.38
C ASN A 115 -4.93 -6.67 -5.67
N ARG A 116 -4.98 -6.03 -6.85
CA ARG A 116 -4.64 -6.69 -8.11
C ARG A 116 -3.18 -7.14 -8.15
N PHE A 117 -2.23 -6.28 -7.80
CA PHE A 117 -0.80 -6.64 -7.77
C PHE A 117 -0.53 -7.85 -6.86
N LEU A 118 -1.24 -7.94 -5.73
CA LEU A 118 -1.12 -9.07 -4.80
C LEU A 118 -1.75 -10.37 -5.32
N ARG A 119 -2.71 -10.26 -6.24
CA ARG A 119 -3.32 -11.41 -6.94
C ARG A 119 -2.50 -11.88 -8.15
N ASP A 120 -1.72 -10.99 -8.76
CA ASP A 120 -0.93 -11.33 -9.95
C ASP A 120 0.00 -12.50 -9.66
N ARG A 121 0.15 -13.38 -10.65
CA ARG A 121 0.90 -14.62 -10.49
C ARG A 121 2.38 -14.38 -10.70
N VAL A 122 3.17 -14.76 -9.70
CA VAL A 122 4.62 -14.84 -9.75
C VAL A 122 4.97 -16.31 -9.49
N ASP A 123 5.76 -16.92 -10.38
CA ASP A 123 6.10 -18.35 -10.33
C ASP A 123 4.88 -19.28 -10.20
N GLY A 124 3.78 -18.92 -10.89
CA GLY A 124 2.58 -19.75 -10.98
C GLY A 124 1.58 -19.60 -9.82
N GLN A 125 1.86 -18.80 -8.79
CA GLN A 125 0.95 -18.54 -7.67
C GLN A 125 0.80 -17.03 -7.38
N PRO A 126 -0.27 -16.59 -6.72
CA PRO A 126 -0.43 -15.17 -6.35
C PRO A 126 0.74 -14.66 -5.51
N LEU A 127 1.19 -13.42 -5.75
CA LEU A 127 2.24 -12.78 -4.95
C LEU A 127 1.94 -12.82 -3.45
N LEU A 128 0.67 -12.63 -3.06
CA LEU A 128 0.27 -12.72 -1.66
C LEU A 128 0.60 -14.08 -1.03
N GLU A 129 0.48 -15.19 -1.77
CA GLU A 129 0.84 -16.52 -1.25
C GLU A 129 2.34 -16.64 -1.02
N LEU A 130 3.18 -16.08 -1.90
CA LEU A 130 4.64 -16.03 -1.71
C LEU A 130 5.01 -15.24 -0.45
N LEU A 131 4.35 -14.10 -0.22
CA LEU A 131 4.56 -13.27 0.98
C LEU A 131 4.13 -14.03 2.25
N MET A 132 2.93 -14.63 2.25
CA MET A 132 2.42 -15.39 3.40
C MET A 132 3.20 -16.68 3.69
N ASP A 133 3.85 -17.26 2.68
CA ASP A 133 4.75 -18.42 2.82
C ASP A 133 6.17 -18.04 3.27
N GLY A 134 6.51 -16.75 3.31
CA GLY A 134 7.88 -16.27 3.56
C GLY A 134 8.86 -16.61 2.43
N LYS A 135 8.35 -16.92 1.23
CA LYS A 135 9.17 -17.17 0.03
C LYS A 135 9.59 -15.87 -0.66
N SER A 136 8.87 -14.78 -0.40
CA SER A 136 9.22 -13.42 -0.77
C SER A 136 8.93 -12.50 0.42
N SER A 137 9.64 -11.38 0.48
CA SER A 137 9.36 -10.27 1.39
C SER A 137 9.39 -8.92 0.65
N GLU A 138 9.32 -8.98 -0.68
CA GLU A 138 9.35 -7.83 -1.61
C GLU A 138 7.96 -7.57 -2.20
N LEU A 139 7.56 -6.31 -2.18
CA LEU A 139 6.37 -5.80 -2.85
C LEU A 139 6.75 -4.63 -3.76
N ALA A 140 6.60 -4.82 -5.07
CA ALA A 140 6.85 -3.79 -6.07
C ALA A 140 5.56 -3.41 -6.80
N ILE A 141 5.16 -2.14 -6.69
CA ILE A 141 3.97 -1.57 -7.33
C ILE A 141 4.38 -0.29 -8.05
N ARG A 142 5.07 -0.45 -9.19
CA ARG A 142 5.65 0.66 -9.95
C ARG A 142 4.67 1.17 -11.02
N ASN A 143 4.70 2.47 -11.31
CA ASN A 143 3.97 3.07 -12.43
C ASN A 143 2.48 2.75 -12.47
N ALA A 144 1.86 2.63 -11.29
CA ALA A 144 0.50 2.14 -11.14
C ALA A 144 -0.52 3.26 -10.83
N GLN A 145 -0.07 4.52 -10.84
CA GLN A 145 -0.89 5.70 -10.54
C GLN A 145 -1.51 5.67 -9.14
N LEU A 146 -0.85 5.02 -8.17
CA LEU A 146 -1.32 5.01 -6.78
C LEU A 146 -1.25 6.41 -6.18
N LEU A 147 -2.34 6.84 -5.54
CA LEU A 147 -2.36 8.06 -4.72
C LEU A 147 -2.26 7.76 -3.22
N SER A 148 -2.52 6.51 -2.85
CA SER A 148 -2.60 6.05 -1.47
C SER A 148 -2.12 4.61 -1.37
N LEU A 149 -1.61 4.24 -0.20
CA LEU A 149 -1.22 2.87 0.14
C LEU A 149 -2.16 2.25 1.17
N ASP A 150 -3.40 2.74 1.28
CA ASP A 150 -4.41 2.24 2.21
C ASP A 150 -4.53 0.69 2.14
N GLY A 151 -4.45 0.07 3.31
CA GLY A 151 -4.52 -1.36 3.52
C GLY A 151 -3.20 -2.11 3.27
N VAL A 152 -2.08 -1.42 3.02
CA VAL A 152 -0.73 -2.01 3.05
C VAL A 152 -0.35 -2.42 4.48
N GLU A 153 -0.94 -1.82 5.51
CA GLU A 153 -0.73 -2.15 6.92
C GLU A 153 -1.08 -3.60 7.25
N LEU A 154 -1.96 -4.24 6.48
CA LEU A 154 -2.28 -5.67 6.62
C LEU A 154 -1.07 -6.57 6.27
N LEU A 155 -0.05 -6.02 5.61
CA LEU A 155 1.20 -6.68 5.24
C LEU A 155 2.37 -6.31 6.17
N ALA A 156 2.11 -5.60 7.28
CA ALA A 156 3.10 -5.08 8.22
C ALA A 156 4.18 -6.08 8.68
N GLY A 157 3.82 -7.37 8.78
CA GLY A 157 4.73 -8.44 9.18
C GLY A 157 5.33 -9.27 8.04
N LEU A 158 4.96 -8.98 6.78
CA LEU A 158 5.32 -9.80 5.62
C LEU A 158 6.30 -9.08 4.67
N VAL A 159 6.21 -7.76 4.57
CA VAL A 159 6.98 -6.96 3.61
C VAL A 159 8.15 -6.27 4.31
N THR A 160 9.35 -6.52 3.80
CA THR A 160 10.61 -5.89 4.25
C THR A 160 11.21 -4.99 3.17
N GLN A 161 10.79 -5.15 1.91
CA GLN A 161 11.23 -4.34 0.78
C GLN A 161 9.99 -3.85 0.02
N LEU A 162 9.84 -2.53 -0.08
CA LEU A 162 8.72 -1.89 -0.77
C LEU A 162 9.26 -0.97 -1.86
N ASP A 163 8.77 -1.17 -3.08
CA ASP A 163 9.00 -0.26 -4.20
C ASP A 163 7.68 0.27 -4.74
N VAL A 164 7.48 1.57 -4.62
CA VAL A 164 6.29 2.31 -5.06
C VAL A 164 6.68 3.44 -6.02
N SER A 165 7.74 3.23 -6.80
CA SER A 165 8.25 4.25 -7.72
C SER A 165 7.30 4.56 -8.87
N GLY A 166 7.28 5.82 -9.33
CA GLY A 166 6.46 6.25 -10.47
C GLY A 166 4.96 6.31 -10.16
N ASN A 167 4.59 6.58 -8.91
CA ASN A 167 3.20 6.75 -8.50
C ASN A 167 2.88 8.24 -8.25
N GLN A 168 1.76 8.51 -7.58
CA GLN A 168 1.27 9.85 -7.27
C GLN A 168 1.18 10.08 -5.75
N LEU A 169 2.04 9.40 -4.98
CA LEU A 169 2.08 9.54 -3.53
C LEU A 169 2.62 10.91 -3.16
N ILE A 170 1.87 11.65 -2.33
CA ILE A 170 2.28 12.98 -1.85
C ILE A 170 2.98 12.91 -0.48
N THR A 171 2.82 11.78 0.22
CA THR A 171 3.37 11.53 1.56
C THR A 171 3.68 10.03 1.71
N LEU A 172 4.49 9.70 2.71
CA LEU A 172 4.79 8.33 3.14
C LEU A 172 4.10 7.95 4.46
N ASP A 173 3.22 8.81 4.99
CA ASP A 173 2.56 8.59 6.29
C ASP A 173 1.68 7.33 6.33
N GLU A 174 1.20 6.90 5.16
CA GLU A 174 0.38 5.68 5.01
C GLU A 174 1.23 4.40 4.94
N VAL A 175 2.56 4.50 4.90
CA VAL A 175 3.45 3.32 4.90
C VAL A 175 3.61 2.79 6.32
N LEU A 176 2.59 2.03 6.75
CA LEU A 176 2.51 1.42 8.08
C LEU A 176 3.15 0.02 8.11
N LEU A 177 4.43 -0.06 7.75
CA LEU A 177 5.20 -1.31 7.67
C LEU A 177 6.39 -1.27 8.65
N PRO A 178 6.20 -1.67 9.93
CA PRO A 178 7.21 -1.53 10.98
C PRO A 178 8.47 -2.40 10.77
N HIS A 179 8.39 -3.45 9.95
CA HIS A 179 9.52 -4.31 9.60
C HIS A 179 10.18 -3.92 8.25
N LEU A 180 9.80 -2.79 7.67
CA LEU A 180 10.36 -2.34 6.40
C LEU A 180 11.83 -1.95 6.55
N GLU A 181 12.69 -2.58 5.75
CA GLU A 181 14.14 -2.32 5.73
C GLU A 181 14.54 -1.51 4.49
N TYR A 182 13.83 -1.66 3.37
CA TYR A 182 14.13 -0.98 2.10
C TYR A 182 12.86 -0.33 1.55
N LEU A 183 12.92 0.98 1.31
CA LEU A 183 11.83 1.74 0.69
C LEU A 183 12.35 2.51 -0.52
N THR A 184 11.79 2.21 -1.69
CA THR A 184 11.99 2.99 -2.91
C THR A 184 10.67 3.65 -3.29
N ALA A 185 10.63 4.98 -3.24
CA ALA A 185 9.46 5.78 -3.58
C ALA A 185 9.84 6.91 -4.55
N ASN A 186 10.72 6.59 -5.51
CA ASN A 186 11.18 7.53 -6.52
C ASN A 186 10.03 8.01 -7.41
N GLU A 187 10.21 9.14 -8.09
CA GLU A 187 9.26 9.64 -9.09
C GLU A 187 7.83 9.78 -8.53
N ASN A 188 7.73 10.24 -7.29
CA ASN A 188 6.47 10.59 -6.64
C ASN A 188 6.47 12.09 -6.30
N PRO A 189 5.31 12.77 -6.27
CA PRO A 189 5.21 14.19 -5.91
C PRO A 189 5.38 14.45 -4.39
N ILE A 190 6.31 13.75 -3.74
CA ILE A 190 6.63 13.89 -2.32
C ILE A 190 7.46 15.17 -2.15
N MET A 191 6.92 16.11 -1.37
CA MET A 191 7.61 17.37 -1.03
C MET A 191 8.25 17.35 0.36
N ARG A 192 7.74 16.49 1.26
CA ARG A 192 8.21 16.35 2.65
C ARG A 192 7.95 14.94 3.14
N ILE A 193 8.80 14.47 4.04
CA ILE A 193 8.58 13.26 4.83
C ILE A 193 8.31 13.62 6.29
N SER A 194 7.30 13.00 6.88
CA SER A 194 6.98 13.17 8.29
C SER A 194 7.75 12.17 9.14
N THR A 195 7.94 12.49 10.41
CA THR A 195 8.45 11.54 11.40
C THR A 195 7.43 10.42 11.60
N SER A 196 7.84 9.17 11.38
CA SER A 196 7.00 8.00 11.63
C SER A 196 7.76 6.95 12.42
N PRO A 197 7.17 6.35 13.48
CA PRO A 197 7.77 5.23 14.19
C PRO A 197 7.86 3.95 13.34
N THR A 198 7.19 3.92 12.18
CA THR A 198 7.17 2.73 11.30
C THR A 198 8.49 2.54 10.57
N PHE A 199 9.34 3.57 10.48
CA PHE A 199 10.62 3.53 9.77
C PHE A 199 11.84 3.28 10.67
N CYS A 200 11.65 2.85 11.92
CA CYS A 200 12.75 2.60 12.85
C CYS A 200 13.74 1.51 12.36
N ASN A 201 13.26 0.54 11.56
CA ASN A 201 14.07 -0.54 10.98
C ASN A 201 14.55 -0.25 9.55
N LEU A 202 14.21 0.93 8.99
CA LEU A 202 14.51 1.26 7.61
C LEU A 202 16.02 1.52 7.46
N LYS A 203 16.69 0.73 6.63
CA LYS A 203 18.13 0.80 6.33
C LYS A 203 18.42 1.62 5.07
N PHE A 204 17.48 1.58 4.11
CA PHE A 204 17.59 2.28 2.84
C PHE A 204 16.30 3.00 2.50
N LEU A 205 16.42 4.30 2.20
CA LEU A 205 15.35 5.13 1.67
C LEU A 205 15.78 5.77 0.35
N SER A 206 14.95 5.62 -0.68
CA SER A 206 15.16 6.23 -1.99
C SER A 206 13.96 7.10 -2.36
N LEU A 207 14.23 8.39 -2.60
CA LEU A 207 13.29 9.44 -3.00
C LEU A 207 13.85 10.25 -4.18
N GLY A 208 14.46 9.55 -5.14
CA GLY A 208 14.95 10.15 -6.38
C GLY A 208 13.81 10.72 -7.22
N ALA A 209 14.06 11.82 -7.94
CA ALA A 209 13.07 12.51 -8.78
C ALA A 209 11.77 12.92 -8.04
N CYS A 210 11.85 13.14 -6.73
CA CYS A 210 10.79 13.74 -5.92
C CYS A 210 10.92 15.28 -5.85
N GLN A 211 9.95 15.95 -5.21
CA GLN A 211 9.89 17.41 -5.12
C GLN A 211 10.51 17.95 -3.82
N LEU A 212 11.56 17.30 -3.33
CA LEU A 212 12.26 17.67 -2.10
C LEU A 212 13.15 18.89 -2.35
N ASP A 213 12.93 20.00 -1.63
CA ASP A 213 13.58 21.28 -1.93
C ASP A 213 14.38 21.90 -0.77
N GLN A 214 13.98 21.64 0.47
CA GLN A 214 14.65 22.12 1.67
C GLN A 214 15.13 20.97 2.56
N VAL A 215 16.17 21.22 3.35
CA VAL A 215 16.70 20.24 4.31
C VAL A 215 15.64 19.91 5.37
N GLU A 216 14.84 20.89 5.79
CA GLU A 216 13.74 20.76 6.76
C GLU A 216 12.57 19.91 6.25
N CYS A 217 12.52 19.62 4.96
CA CYS A 217 11.52 18.71 4.38
C CYS A 217 11.84 17.23 4.66
N VAL A 218 13.10 16.90 4.98
CA VAL A 218 13.53 15.52 5.22
C VAL A 218 14.15 15.31 6.60
N LEU A 219 14.87 16.32 7.11
CA LEU A 219 15.76 16.17 8.25
C LEU A 219 15.09 15.63 9.52
N PRO A 220 13.90 16.13 9.94
CA PRO A 220 13.25 15.62 11.15
C PRO A 220 12.95 14.12 11.07
N ALA A 221 12.47 13.65 9.91
CA ALA A 221 12.15 12.25 9.70
C ALA A 221 13.41 11.38 9.67
N LEU A 222 14.44 11.79 8.92
CA LEU A 222 15.70 11.03 8.82
C LEU A 222 16.39 10.88 10.18
N LYS A 223 16.38 11.92 11.03
CA LYS A 223 16.90 11.82 12.41
C LYS A 223 16.13 10.81 13.28
N GLY A 224 14.86 10.58 12.97
CA GLY A 224 14.02 9.59 13.67
C GLY A 224 14.23 8.14 13.18
N MET A 225 14.86 7.93 12.03
CA MET A 225 15.09 6.59 11.47
C MET A 225 16.37 5.98 12.04
N CYS A 226 16.26 5.28 13.17
CA CYS A 226 17.41 4.80 13.94
C CYS A 226 18.34 3.84 13.20
N SER A 227 17.83 3.10 12.21
CA SER A 227 18.59 2.10 11.45
C SER A 227 19.03 2.59 10.06
N LEU A 228 18.79 3.86 9.72
CA LEU A 228 19.02 4.34 8.36
C LEU A 228 20.51 4.43 8.07
N GLU A 229 20.94 3.73 7.02
CA GLU A 229 22.33 3.70 6.58
C GLU A 229 22.54 4.50 5.29
N ARG A 230 21.53 4.52 4.42
CA ARG A 230 21.62 5.07 3.07
C ARG A 230 20.37 5.86 2.69
N PHE A 231 20.57 7.07 2.18
CA PHE A 231 19.51 7.92 1.67
C PHE A 231 19.83 8.41 0.26
N LEU A 232 19.00 8.01 -0.71
CA LEU A 232 19.09 8.40 -2.12
C LEU A 232 18.04 9.46 -2.45
N TYR A 233 18.46 10.59 -3.01
CA TYR A 233 17.60 11.73 -3.32
C TYR A 233 18.07 12.47 -4.59
N CYS A 234 18.62 11.74 -5.55
CA CYS A 234 19.05 12.30 -6.83
C CYS A 234 17.89 12.95 -7.60
N GLU A 235 18.21 13.87 -8.50
CA GLU A 235 17.20 14.55 -9.34
C GLU A 235 16.12 15.30 -8.54
N THR A 236 16.44 15.70 -7.30
CA THR A 236 15.61 16.57 -6.47
C THR A 236 16.29 17.93 -6.29
N PRO A 237 15.54 19.04 -6.09
CA PRO A 237 16.15 20.32 -5.77
C PRO A 237 17.02 20.32 -4.49
N LEU A 238 16.80 19.36 -3.58
CA LEU A 238 17.59 19.14 -2.37
C LEU A 238 19.06 18.81 -2.66
N VAL A 239 19.40 18.30 -3.85
CA VAL A 239 20.78 17.97 -4.24
C VAL A 239 21.74 19.14 -4.04
N GLU A 240 21.31 20.38 -4.31
CA GLU A 240 22.10 21.60 -4.12
C GLU A 240 22.49 21.85 -2.65
N LYS A 241 21.74 21.27 -1.71
CA LYS A 241 21.94 21.41 -0.26
C LYS A 241 22.58 20.17 0.38
N SER A 242 23.18 19.29 -0.43
CA SER A 242 23.79 18.04 0.07
C SER A 242 24.85 18.27 1.16
N LYS A 243 25.62 19.35 1.09
CA LYS A 243 26.63 19.67 2.12
C LYS A 243 26.01 20.02 3.47
N GLU A 244 24.91 20.77 3.46
CA GLU A 244 24.15 21.14 4.65
C GLU A 244 23.52 19.89 5.27
N LEU A 245 22.87 19.06 4.44
CA LEU A 245 22.30 17.79 4.87
C LEU A 245 23.35 16.83 5.46
N GLN A 246 24.54 16.77 4.86
CA GLN A 246 25.66 15.94 5.33
C GLN A 246 26.19 16.36 6.69
N ALA A 247 26.20 17.66 6.99
CA ALA A 247 26.63 18.18 8.29
C ALA A 247 25.70 17.73 9.42
N GLU A 248 24.40 17.60 9.13
CA GLU A 248 23.39 17.18 10.10
C GLU A 248 23.27 15.65 10.26
N LEU A 249 23.70 14.87 9.25
CA LEU A 249 23.55 13.41 9.18
C LEU A 249 24.89 12.70 8.87
N PRO A 250 25.91 12.81 9.73
CA PRO A 250 27.27 12.30 9.45
C PRO A 250 27.36 10.77 9.33
N SER A 251 26.41 10.03 9.93
CA SER A 251 26.38 8.57 9.94
C SER A 251 25.66 7.96 8.74
N ILE A 252 24.89 8.75 7.99
CA ILE A 252 24.08 8.28 6.85
C ILE A 252 24.86 8.55 5.57
N ARG A 253 24.98 7.53 4.71
CA ARG A 253 25.52 7.69 3.37
C ARG A 253 24.48 8.36 2.49
N LEU A 254 24.73 9.62 2.16
CA LEU A 254 23.94 10.43 1.22
C LEU A 254 24.31 10.09 -0.23
N ILE A 255 23.30 9.87 -1.07
CA ILE A 255 23.44 9.45 -2.47
C ILE A 255 22.68 10.45 -3.37
N PRO A 256 23.34 11.54 -3.83
CA PRO A 256 22.70 12.58 -4.65
C PRO A 256 22.71 12.28 -6.16
N TYR A 257 23.18 11.11 -6.60
CA TYR A 257 23.24 10.67 -7.99
C TYR A 257 22.97 9.17 -8.09
N TYR A 258 22.47 8.69 -9.25
CA TYR A 258 22.38 7.26 -9.51
C TYR A 258 23.79 6.64 -9.56
N VAL A 259 23.95 5.46 -8.95
CA VAL A 259 25.19 4.69 -8.88
C VAL A 259 25.17 3.56 -9.89
#